data_AF-A0A4R4P8C6-F1
#
_entry.id   AF-A0A4R4P8C6-F1
#
_cell.length_a   1.000
_cell.length_b   1.000
_cell.length_c   1.000
_cell.angle_alpha   90.00
_cell.angle_beta   90.00
_cell.angle_gamma   90.00
#
_symmetry.space_group_name_H-M   'P 1'
#
loop_
_entity.id
_entity.type
_entity.pdbx_description
1 polymer ?
#
loop_
_entity_poly.entity_id
_entity_poly.type
_entity_poly.pdbx_seq_one_letter_code
_entity_poly.pdbx_strand_id
1 'polypeptide(L)'
;MAALPRGKQGVASALNDLTRELGGVLGIAALGSAFNTVYRAEIEDATSDEAPRDSLAAALATAEQLGGPAGERLAGAARDAFASGMLGALLVGEAVVVVGGLAAAFLLPGRSAGAPN
;
A
#
# COMPACT_ATOMS: atom_id res chain seq x y z
N MET A 1 -23.46 -7.14 -12.66
CA MET A 1 -24.21 -6.08 -13.39
C MET A 1 -25.60 -6.56 -13.84
N ALA A 2 -26.39 -7.20 -12.98
CA ALA A 2 -27.72 -7.71 -13.33
C ALA A 2 -28.84 -7.23 -12.38
N ALA A 3 -28.56 -6.24 -11.53
CA ALA A 3 -29.46 -5.89 -10.42
C ALA A 3 -30.35 -4.65 -10.66
N LEU A 4 -30.17 -3.89 -11.74
CA LEU A 4 -30.90 -2.62 -11.99
C LEU A 4 -31.55 -2.55 -13.39
N PRO A 5 -32.73 -1.90 -13.52
CA PRO A 5 -33.39 -1.66 -14.81
C PRO A 5 -32.49 -0.88 -15.79
N ARG A 6 -32.62 -1.14 -17.10
CA ARG A 6 -31.76 -0.58 -18.18
C ARG A 6 -31.54 0.94 -18.09
N GLY A 7 -32.57 1.71 -17.73
CA GLY A 7 -32.48 3.18 -17.58
C GLY A 7 -31.61 3.67 -16.42
N LYS A 8 -31.18 2.80 -15.50
CA LYS A 8 -30.35 3.15 -14.33
C LYS A 8 -28.93 2.56 -14.39
N GLN A 9 -28.58 1.90 -15.50
CA GLN A 9 -27.26 1.28 -15.66
C GLN A 9 -26.13 2.31 -15.72
N GLY A 10 -26.39 3.49 -16.31
CA GLY A 10 -25.41 4.60 -16.31
C GLY A 10 -25.06 5.10 -14.91
N VAL A 11 -26.06 5.21 -14.02
CA VAL A 11 -25.85 5.59 -12.61
C VAL A 11 -25.05 4.51 -11.86
N ALA A 12 -25.34 3.24 -12.13
CA ALA A 12 -24.60 2.13 -11.53
C ALA A 12 -23.12 2.08 -11.97
N SER A 13 -22.84 2.37 -13.25
CA SER A 13 -21.46 2.46 -13.75
C SER A 13 -20.71 3.62 -13.12
N ALA A 14 -21.30 4.82 -13.11
CA ALA A 14 -20.68 6.00 -12.52
C ALA A 14 -20.33 5.79 -11.04
N LEU A 15 -21.21 5.12 -10.29
CA LEU A 15 -20.94 4.81 -8.89
C LEU A 15 -19.81 3.78 -8.72
N ASN A 16 -19.74 2.77 -9.59
CA ASN A 16 -18.65 1.80 -9.57
C ASN A 16 -17.30 2.45 -9.91
N ASP A 17 -17.28 3.37 -10.86
CA ASP A 17 -16.08 4.12 -11.24
C ASP A 17 -15.62 5.01 -10.09
N LEU A 18 -16.53 5.79 -9.50
CA LEU A 18 -16.23 6.58 -8.30
C LEU A 18 -15.70 5.71 -7.16
N THR A 19 -16.30 4.54 -6.92
CA THR A 19 -15.84 3.61 -5.87
C THR A 19 -14.41 3.11 -6.14
N ARG A 20 -14.06 2.85 -7.40
CA ARG A 20 -12.71 2.44 -7.80
C ARG A 20 -11.71 3.58 -7.67
N GLU A 21 -12.09 4.79 -8.06
CA GLU A 21 -11.23 5.97 -7.93
C GLU A 21 -10.97 6.30 -6.47
N LEU A 22 -12.02 6.38 -5.65
CA LEU A 22 -11.90 6.61 -4.21
C LEU A 22 -11.11 5.50 -3.53
N GLY A 23 -11.39 4.24 -3.86
CA GLY A 23 -10.64 3.09 -3.35
C GLY A 23 -9.17 3.14 -3.72
N GLY A 24 -8.84 3.57 -4.95
CA GLY A 24 -7.46 3.75 -5.40
C GLY A 24 -6.71 4.81 -4.60
N VAL A 25 -7.31 5.99 -4.42
CA VAL A 25 -6.69 7.09 -3.67
C VAL A 25 -6.49 6.71 -2.20
N LEU A 26 -7.51 6.11 -1.56
CA LEU A 26 -7.41 5.65 -0.18
C LEU A 26 -6.38 4.53 -0.02
N GLY A 27 -6.29 3.62 -0.99
CA GLY A 27 -5.27 2.58 -1.03
C GLY A 27 -3.85 3.16 -1.09
N ILE A 28 -3.61 4.12 -1.99
CA ILE A 28 -2.32 4.80 -2.10
C ILE A 28 -1.95 5.48 -0.77
N ALA A 29 -2.88 6.20 -0.16
CA ALA A 29 -2.66 6.88 1.11
C ALA A 29 -2.36 5.90 2.27
N ALA A 30 -3.12 4.82 2.40
CA ALA A 30 -2.93 3.83 3.46
C ALA A 30 -1.61 3.09 3.32
N LEU A 31 -1.29 2.62 2.12
CA LEU A 31 -0.04 1.90 1.84
C LEU A 31 1.18 2.81 2.00
N GLY A 32 1.11 4.05 1.49
CA GLY A 32 2.17 5.04 1.65
C GLY A 32 2.39 5.45 3.11
N SER A 33 1.31 5.58 3.89
CA SER A 33 1.39 5.86 5.33
C SER A 33 2.06 4.71 6.10
N ALA A 34 1.65 3.46 5.84
CA ALA A 34 2.25 2.29 6.46
C ALA A 34 3.74 2.17 6.11
N PHE A 35 4.08 2.32 4.83
CA PHE A 35 5.47 2.35 4.36
C PHE A 35 6.29 3.41 5.11
N ASN A 36 5.82 4.65 5.11
CA ASN A 36 6.56 5.78 5.68
C ASN A 36 6.71 5.65 7.19
N THR A 37 5.71 5.11 7.89
CA THR A 37 5.77 4.89 9.35
C THR A 37 6.85 3.90 9.70
N VAL A 38 6.89 2.75 9.02
CA VAL A 38 7.88 1.70 9.29
C VAL A 38 9.28 2.14 8.84
N TYR A 39 9.42 2.74 7.66
CA TYR A 39 10.71 3.25 7.17
C TYR A 39 11.34 4.23 8.15
N ARG A 40 10.56 5.20 8.64
CA ARG A 40 11.05 6.23 9.58
C ARG A 40 11.47 5.64 10.91
N ALA A 41 10.73 4.68 11.45
CA ALA A 41 11.07 4.02 12.70
C ALA A 41 12.38 3.21 12.57
N GLU A 42 12.51 2.41 11.52
CA GLU A 42 13.68 1.55 11.32
C GLU A 42 14.97 2.34 11.04
N ILE A 43 14.87 3.42 10.23
CA ILE A 43 16.05 4.25 9.95
C ILE A 43 16.45 5.09 11.17
N GLU A 44 15.50 5.50 12.00
CA GLU A 44 15.76 6.20 13.27
C GLU A 44 16.49 5.29 14.26
N ASP A 45 16.09 4.04 14.42
CA ASP A 45 16.80 3.09 15.28
C ASP A 45 18.22 2.78 14.79
N ALA A 46 18.43 2.81 13.47
CA ALA A 46 19.70 2.45 12.84
C ALA A 46 20.70 3.63 12.71
N THR A 47 20.27 4.87 12.92
CA THR A 47 21.08 6.08 12.68
C THR A 47 20.96 7.08 13.83
N SER A 48 22.00 7.88 14.08
CA SER A 48 21.88 9.02 15.01
C SER A 48 20.91 10.07 14.46
N ASP A 49 20.41 10.97 15.31
CA ASP A 49 19.36 11.98 15.02
C ASP A 49 19.59 12.90 13.81
N GLU A 50 20.76 12.86 13.21
CA GLU A 50 21.22 13.76 12.15
C GLU A 50 21.10 13.15 10.73
N ALA A 51 20.73 11.87 10.59
CA ALA A 51 20.64 11.23 9.27
C ALA A 51 19.35 11.61 8.50
N PRO A 52 19.39 11.74 7.16
CA PRO A 52 18.20 12.03 6.37
C PRO A 52 17.19 10.88 6.42
N ARG A 53 15.99 11.15 6.96
CA ARG A 53 14.91 10.15 7.15
C ARG A 53 13.77 10.27 6.14
N ASP A 54 13.85 11.23 5.22
CA ASP A 54 12.73 11.54 4.32
C ASP A 54 12.62 10.60 3.12
N SER A 55 13.75 10.05 2.66
CA SER A 55 13.76 9.08 1.56
C SER A 55 15.04 8.27 1.52
N LEU A 56 14.96 7.09 0.89
CA LEU A 56 16.12 6.25 0.61
C LEU A 56 17.14 7.00 -0.25
N ALA A 57 16.68 7.74 -1.27
CA ALA A 57 17.56 8.49 -2.16
C ALA A 57 18.40 9.53 -1.41
N ALA A 58 17.79 10.28 -0.49
CA ALA A 58 18.50 11.25 0.36
C ALA A 58 19.50 10.56 1.29
N ALA A 59 19.10 9.45 1.92
CA ALA A 59 19.99 8.69 2.80
C ALA A 59 21.21 8.13 2.05
N LEU A 60 21.02 7.61 0.83
CA LEU A 60 22.10 7.11 -0.01
C LEU A 60 23.04 8.24 -0.48
N ALA A 61 22.50 9.41 -0.83
CA ALA A 61 23.32 10.56 -1.20
C ALA A 61 24.19 11.04 -0.02
N THR A 62 23.64 11.05 1.20
CA THR A 62 24.41 11.38 2.41
C THR A 62 25.42 10.28 2.75
N ALA A 63 25.10 9.01 2.55
CA ALA A 63 26.03 7.91 2.71
C ALA A 63 27.25 8.04 1.77
N GLU A 64 27.02 8.42 0.51
CA GLU A 64 28.10 8.70 -0.45
C GLU A 64 28.98 9.87 -0.01
N GLN A 65 28.38 10.94 0.54
CA GLN A 65 29.12 12.10 1.06
C GLN A 65 29.95 11.76 2.30
N LEU A 66 29.44 10.92 3.21
CA LEU A 66 30.20 10.49 4.38
C LEU A 66 31.41 9.63 3.98
N GLY A 67 31.21 8.71 3.03
CA GLY A 67 32.22 7.74 2.63
C GLY A 67 32.65 6.78 3.75
N GLY A 68 33.51 5.84 3.38
CA GLY A 68 34.10 4.86 4.31
C GLY A 68 33.07 3.99 5.06
N PRO A 69 33.47 3.38 6.20
CA PRO A 69 32.60 2.48 6.96
C PRO A 69 31.33 3.13 7.52
N ALA A 70 31.35 4.46 7.73
CA ALA A 70 30.18 5.17 8.21
C ALA A 70 29.11 5.33 7.11
N GLY A 71 29.54 5.69 5.89
CA GLY A 71 28.66 5.73 4.72
C GLY A 71 28.08 4.35 4.39
N GLU A 72 28.90 3.30 4.41
CA GLU A 72 28.42 1.93 4.16
C GLU A 72 27.35 1.47 5.14
N ARG A 73 27.52 1.77 6.44
CA ARG A 73 26.50 1.48 7.47
C ARG A 73 25.20 2.23 7.24
N LEU A 74 25.27 3.53 6.91
CA LEU A 74 24.08 4.33 6.61
C LEU A 74 23.34 3.81 5.37
N ALA A 75 24.07 3.47 4.31
CA ALA A 75 23.48 2.91 3.10
C ALA A 75 22.82 1.55 3.33
N GLY A 76 23.43 0.68 4.16
CA GLY A 76 22.85 -0.59 4.58
C GLY A 76 21.55 -0.37 5.36
N ALA A 77 21.62 0.43 6.43
CA ALA A 77 20.47 0.78 7.26
C ALA A 77 19.30 1.34 6.47
N ALA A 78 19.56 2.26 5.52
CA ALA A 78 18.51 2.86 4.70
C ALA A 78 17.84 1.83 3.77
N ARG A 79 18.60 0.90 3.20
CA ARG A 79 18.06 -0.18 2.34
C ARG A 79 17.22 -1.16 3.14
N ASP A 80 17.69 -1.55 4.32
CA ASP A 80 16.97 -2.46 5.21
C ASP A 80 15.67 -1.82 5.69
N ALA A 81 15.71 -0.56 6.15
CA ALA A 81 14.52 0.20 6.52
C ALA A 81 13.53 0.33 5.35
N PHE A 82 14.01 0.55 4.12
CA PHE A 82 13.16 0.61 2.92
C PHE A 82 12.47 -0.71 2.62
N ALA A 83 13.20 -1.83 2.74
CA ALA A 83 12.64 -3.16 2.58
C ALA A 83 11.60 -3.46 3.67
N SER A 84 11.88 -3.13 4.93
CA SER A 84 10.93 -3.24 6.05
C SER A 84 9.67 -2.40 5.81
N GLY A 85 9.83 -1.14 5.37
CA GLY A 85 8.72 -0.27 4.99
C GLY A 85 7.85 -0.88 3.88
N MET A 86 8.48 -1.44 2.86
CA MET A 86 7.79 -2.09 1.75
C MET A 86 7.01 -3.32 2.22
N LEU A 87 7.61 -4.17 3.05
CA LEU A 87 6.94 -5.32 3.66
C LEU A 87 5.75 -4.88 4.51
N GLY A 88 5.90 -3.84 5.33
CA GLY A 88 4.80 -3.27 6.12
C GLY A 88 3.62 -2.84 5.26
N ALA A 89 3.88 -2.14 4.15
CA ALA A 89 2.83 -1.76 3.21
C ALA A 89 2.17 -2.98 2.54
N LEU A 90 2.96 -3.97 2.12
CA LEU A 90 2.45 -5.20 1.51
C LEU A 90 1.55 -5.98 2.46
N LEU A 91 1.90 -6.07 3.75
CA LEU A 91 1.08 -6.70 4.78
C LEU A 91 -0.26 -5.98 4.98
N VAL A 92 -0.26 -4.64 4.94
CA VAL A 92 -1.51 -3.85 4.96
C VAL A 92 -2.35 -4.15 3.72
N GLY A 93 -1.73 -4.20 2.54
CA GLY A 93 -2.40 -4.57 1.29
C GLY A 93 -3.00 -5.98 1.34
N GLU A 94 -2.24 -6.95 1.84
CA GLU A 94 -2.69 -8.33 2.07
C GLU A 94 -3.91 -8.36 2.99
N ALA A 95 -3.86 -7.68 4.14
CA ALA A 95 -4.98 -7.61 5.07
C ALA A 95 -6.24 -7.05 4.40
N VAL A 96 -6.12 -5.99 3.59
CA VAL A 96 -7.24 -5.42 2.84
C VAL A 96 -7.82 -6.42 1.85
N VAL A 97 -6.98 -7.14 1.10
CA VAL A 97 -7.42 -8.17 0.15
C VAL A 97 -8.13 -9.32 0.86
N VAL A 98 -7.59 -9.80 1.97
CA VAL A 98 -8.20 -10.87 2.78
C VAL A 98 -9.56 -10.45 3.29
N VAL A 99 -9.68 -9.25 3.89
CA VAL A 99 -10.95 -8.73 4.39
C VAL A 99 -11.97 -8.57 3.25
N GLY A 100 -11.55 -8.02 2.11
CA GLY A 100 -12.40 -7.87 0.93
C GLY A 100 -12.85 -9.22 0.36
N GLY A 101 -11.96 -10.21 0.32
CA GLY A 101 -12.26 -11.58 -0.10
C GLY A 101 -13.28 -12.27 0.81
N LEU A 102 -13.11 -12.16 2.13
CA LEU A 102 -14.07 -12.68 3.11
C LEU A 102 -15.42 -11.97 2.98
N ALA A 103 -15.43 -10.64 2.87
CA ALA A 103 -16.65 -9.87 2.65
C ALA A 103 -17.37 -10.33 1.37
N ALA A 104 -16.64 -10.53 0.27
CA ALA A 104 -17.22 -11.06 -0.95
C ALA A 104 -17.78 -12.49 -0.78
N ALA A 105 -17.06 -13.36 -0.08
CA ALA A 105 -17.47 -14.74 0.16
C ALA A 105 -18.76 -14.85 1.00
N PHE A 106 -18.94 -13.96 1.99
CA PHE A 106 -20.10 -14.00 2.89
C PHE A 106 -21.27 -13.11 2.45
N LEU A 107 -21.03 -12.01 1.73
CA LEU A 107 -22.06 -11.03 1.39
C LEU A 107 -22.61 -11.16 -0.03
N LEU A 108 -21.85 -11.76 -0.96
CA LEU A 108 -22.37 -11.95 -2.31
C LEU A 108 -23.34 -13.14 -2.34
N PRO A 109 -24.57 -12.95 -2.89
CA PRO A 109 -25.49 -14.06 -3.09
C PRO A 109 -24.82 -15.15 -3.91
N GLY A 110 -24.93 -16.41 -3.45
CA GLY A 110 -24.48 -17.56 -4.22
C GLY A 110 -25.05 -17.47 -5.63
N ARG A 111 -24.21 -17.70 -6.65
CA ARG A 111 -24.69 -17.76 -8.04
C ARG A 111 -25.70 -18.92 -8.12
N SER A 112 -26.99 -18.62 -8.06
CA SER A 112 -28.01 -19.55 -8.50
C SER A 112 -27.68 -19.85 -9.96
N ALA A 113 -27.21 -21.07 -10.24
CA ALA A 113 -27.00 -21.55 -11.59
C ALA A 113 -28.34 -21.37 -12.33
N GLY A 114 -28.39 -20.41 -13.25
CA GLY A 114 -29.53 -20.27 -14.14
C GLY A 114 -29.65 -21.56 -14.94
N ALA A 115 -30.79 -22.23 -14.79
CA ALA A 115 -31.13 -23.38 -15.60
C ALA A 115 -31.04 -23.00 -17.10
N PRO A 116 -30.45 -23.86 -17.96
CA PRO A 116 -30.39 -23.60 -19.38
C PRO A 116 -31.80 -23.70 -20.00
N ASN A 117 -32.16 -22.72 -20.83
CA ASN A 117 -33.24 -22.83 -21.82
C ASN A 117 -32.61 -22.92 -23.21
#